data_AF-A0A352B9B3-F1
#
_entry.id   AF-A0A352B9B3-F1
#
_cell.length_a   1.000
_cell.length_b   1.000
_cell.length_c   1.000
_cell.angle_alpha   90.00
_cell.angle_beta   90.00
_cell.angle_gamma   90.00
#
_symmetry.space_group_name_H-M   'P 1'
#
loop_
_entity.id
_entity.type
_entity.pdbx_description
1 polymer ?
#
loop_
_entity_poly.entity_id
_entity_poly.type
_entity_poly.pdbx_seq_one_letter_code
_entity_poly.pdbx_strand_id
1 'polypeptide(L)'
;MSCNKSGWKKVIEQITGLFLPIINYLTAASILKSVVILLAQFHVLDVNGGVYKILFAASDGFFYFLPFFLAVTASKQWKTDLFISLLIPVAMLYPDITAILENGKQLSFIGLPILPAIYHSSVIPVLMAVGLLHFVEIPCDKWIPASIKSFLKPIICCLIVIPCTFLLFGPIGGWIGNALTGVFDVLYNWNPVVAGAFMGFVIQPMVVVGAQWSIVPVSIAAITSTGHDVIMPLLCGAVYGQCGTCLALALITKEKSERSVMFQASLSCALGVTEPALFGVTVARPRAMLSACFAGAVGGAIAGFGRAQCSTFAFPSLVTSVAFAGPGFAMFLLSIPTGFLVSFVVTFLQRRYFQRADNSKTAEQ
;
A
#
# COMPACT_ATOMS: atom_id res chain seq x y z
N MET A 1 -1.77 9.89 -29.11
CA MET A 1 -2.71 11.00 -28.81
C MET A 1 -2.49 11.46 -27.37
N SER A 2 -1.82 12.60 -27.19
CA SER A 2 -1.58 13.22 -25.88
C SER A 2 -2.87 13.90 -25.39
N CYS A 3 -3.73 13.12 -24.74
CA CYS A 3 -4.87 13.70 -24.04
C CYS A 3 -4.35 14.47 -22.82
N ASN A 4 -4.78 15.72 -22.68
CA ASN A 4 -4.43 16.64 -21.59
C ASN A 4 -4.72 15.97 -20.23
N LYS A 5 -3.71 15.32 -19.63
CA LYS A 5 -3.88 14.60 -18.36
C LYS A 5 -4.04 15.63 -17.25
N SER A 6 -5.22 15.67 -16.64
CA SER A 6 -5.50 16.35 -15.36
C SER A 6 -4.33 16.16 -14.38
N GLY A 7 -3.91 17.22 -13.69
CA GLY A 7 -2.76 17.20 -12.77
C GLY A 7 -2.81 16.06 -11.74
N TRP A 8 -4.03 15.69 -11.29
CA TRP A 8 -4.26 14.55 -10.41
C TRP A 8 -3.80 13.21 -10.98
N LYS A 9 -4.03 12.96 -12.28
CA LYS A 9 -3.57 11.72 -12.93
C LYS A 9 -2.05 11.63 -12.96
N LYS A 10 -1.36 12.76 -13.16
CA LYS A 10 0.12 12.79 -13.15
C LYS A 10 0.68 12.46 -11.77
N VAL A 11 0.07 12.97 -10.70
CA VAL A 11 0.47 12.65 -9.32
C VAL A 11 0.28 11.17 -9.01
N ILE A 12 -0.86 10.59 -9.40
CA ILE A 12 -1.12 9.16 -9.21
C ILE A 12 -0.09 8.33 -9.98
N GLU A 13 0.15 8.64 -11.26
CA GLU A 13 1.16 7.95 -12.08
C GLU A 13 2.57 8.04 -11.46
N GLN A 14 2.90 9.19 -10.86
CA GLN A 14 4.16 9.35 -10.16
C GLN A 14 4.26 8.43 -8.95
N ILE A 15 3.25 8.45 -8.07
CA ILE A 15 3.20 7.60 -6.87
C ILE A 15 3.25 6.12 -7.26
N THR A 16 2.44 5.70 -8.23
CA THR A 16 2.45 4.32 -8.74
C THR A 16 3.84 3.92 -9.23
N GLY A 17 4.53 4.79 -9.97
CA GLY A 17 5.90 4.55 -10.46
C GLY A 17 6.93 4.31 -9.35
N LEU A 18 6.71 4.83 -8.15
CA LEU A 18 7.60 4.65 -7.00
C LEU A 18 7.44 3.29 -6.33
N PHE A 19 6.22 2.73 -6.31
CA PHE A 19 5.91 1.48 -5.62
C PHE A 19 6.00 0.24 -6.53
N LEU A 20 5.69 0.37 -7.83
CA LEU A 20 5.72 -0.76 -8.77
C LEU A 20 7.06 -1.53 -8.76
N PRO A 21 8.25 -0.89 -8.72
CA PRO A 21 9.52 -1.64 -8.71
C PRO A 21 9.74 -2.47 -7.44
N ILE A 22 9.04 -2.14 -6.34
CA ILE A 22 9.24 -2.75 -5.03
C ILE A 22 8.04 -3.60 -4.55
N ILE A 23 6.98 -3.70 -5.36
CA ILE A 23 5.71 -4.35 -5.00
C ILE A 23 5.86 -5.82 -4.57
N ASN A 24 6.65 -6.58 -5.32
CA ASN A 24 6.84 -8.01 -5.04
C ASN A 24 7.55 -8.22 -3.70
N TYR A 25 8.48 -7.31 -3.36
CA TYR A 25 9.20 -7.34 -2.09
C TYR A 25 8.29 -6.94 -0.92
N LEU A 26 7.45 -5.90 -1.08
CA LEU A 26 6.44 -5.53 -0.08
C LEU A 26 5.46 -6.68 0.19
N THR A 27 5.04 -7.39 -0.86
CA THR A 27 4.13 -8.53 -0.76
C THR A 27 4.80 -9.69 -0.04
N ALA A 28 6.02 -10.06 -0.43
CA ALA A 28 6.79 -11.13 0.21
C ALA A 28 7.07 -10.82 1.70
N ALA A 29 7.46 -9.58 2.01
CA ALA A 29 7.68 -9.11 3.37
C ALA A 29 6.40 -9.20 4.23
N SER A 30 5.25 -8.76 3.68
CA SER A 30 3.95 -8.87 4.35
C SER A 30 3.59 -10.32 4.69
N ILE A 31 3.77 -11.23 3.72
CA ILE A 31 3.46 -12.66 3.87
C ILE A 31 4.37 -13.29 4.93
N LEU A 32 5.69 -13.07 4.85
CA LEU A 32 6.64 -13.60 5.82
C LEU A 32 6.36 -13.07 7.23
N LYS A 33 6.11 -11.76 7.37
CA LYS A 33 5.76 -11.14 8.65
C LYS A 33 4.54 -11.81 9.28
N SER A 34 3.53 -12.06 8.47
CA SER A 34 2.28 -12.69 8.90
C SER A 34 2.48 -14.14 9.34
N VAL A 35 3.29 -14.91 8.60
CA VAL A 35 3.65 -16.29 8.99
C VAL A 35 4.41 -16.29 10.32
N VAL A 36 5.36 -15.38 10.52
CA VAL A 36 6.13 -15.27 11.77
C VAL A 36 5.22 -14.90 12.94
N ILE A 37 4.30 -13.95 12.76
CA ILE A 37 3.29 -13.58 13.76
C ILE A 37 2.38 -14.78 14.08
N LEU A 38 1.93 -15.53 13.07
CA LEU A 38 1.13 -16.74 13.24
C LEU A 38 1.82 -17.80 14.10
N LEU A 39 3.07 -18.11 13.76
CA LEU A 39 3.85 -19.11 14.48
C LEU A 39 4.09 -18.70 15.93
N ALA A 40 4.29 -17.39 16.18
CA ALA A 40 4.36 -16.87 17.53
C ALA A 40 3.03 -16.97 18.28
N GLN A 41 1.92 -16.68 17.62
CA GLN A 41 0.57 -16.76 18.20
C GLN A 41 0.18 -18.20 18.59
N PHE A 42 0.63 -19.20 17.81
CA PHE A 42 0.45 -20.63 18.13
C PHE A 42 1.51 -21.18 19.09
N HIS A 43 2.35 -20.32 19.68
CA HIS A 43 3.44 -20.70 20.58
C HIS A 43 4.48 -21.65 19.96
N VAL A 44 4.56 -21.72 18.63
CA VAL A 44 5.61 -22.46 17.90
C VAL A 44 6.93 -21.69 17.95
N LEU A 45 6.87 -20.36 17.91
CA LEU A 45 8.01 -19.47 18.10
C LEU A 45 7.84 -18.65 19.38
N ASP A 46 8.88 -18.58 20.19
CA ASP A 46 8.94 -17.63 21.31
C ASP A 46 9.28 -16.23 20.76
N VAL A 47 8.42 -15.26 21.07
CA VAL A 47 8.57 -13.84 20.69
C VAL A 47 9.89 -13.25 21.24
N ASN A 48 10.38 -13.76 22.36
CA ASN A 48 11.66 -13.34 22.94
C ASN A 48 12.87 -14.07 22.35
N GLY A 49 12.64 -15.19 21.68
CA GLY A 49 13.65 -16.05 21.09
C GLY A 49 14.35 -15.43 19.89
N GLY A 50 15.60 -15.85 19.67
CA GLY A 50 16.43 -15.34 18.57
C GLY A 50 15.84 -15.62 17.18
N VAL A 51 15.21 -16.78 16.98
CA VAL A 51 14.59 -17.16 15.70
C VAL A 51 13.47 -16.20 15.33
N TYR A 52 12.57 -15.89 16.26
CA TYR A 52 11.50 -14.91 16.03
C TYR A 52 12.09 -13.54 15.70
N LYS A 53 13.03 -13.04 16.50
CA LYS A 53 13.64 -11.71 16.29
C LYS A 53 14.30 -11.59 14.91
N ILE A 54 15.03 -12.62 14.46
CA ILE A 54 15.69 -12.61 13.15
C ILE A 54 14.66 -12.66 12.02
N LEU A 55 13.67 -13.56 12.08
CA LEU A 55 12.66 -13.68 11.03
C LEU A 55 11.71 -12.47 10.98
N PHE A 56 11.38 -11.92 12.15
CA PHE A 56 10.61 -10.69 12.26
C PHE A 56 11.41 -9.50 11.70
N ALA A 57 12.69 -9.36 12.04
CA ALA A 57 13.55 -8.32 11.46
C ALA A 57 13.68 -8.47 9.93
N ALA A 58 13.78 -9.70 9.41
CA ALA A 58 13.84 -9.94 7.96
C ALA A 58 12.56 -9.56 7.22
N SER A 59 11.40 -9.63 7.89
CA SER A 59 10.10 -9.35 7.29
C SER A 59 9.63 -7.92 7.56
N ASP A 60 9.72 -7.45 8.79
CA ASP A 60 9.36 -6.09 9.20
C ASP A 60 10.39 -5.05 8.76
N GLY A 61 11.67 -5.44 8.66
CA GLY A 61 12.76 -4.54 8.27
C GLY A 61 12.53 -3.88 6.91
N PHE A 62 11.84 -4.54 5.98
CA PHE A 62 11.48 -3.94 4.69
C PHE A 62 10.57 -2.71 4.87
N PHE A 63 9.61 -2.79 5.79
CA PHE A 63 8.72 -1.67 6.11
C PHE A 63 9.45 -0.60 6.91
N TYR A 64 10.25 -1.00 7.90
CA TYR A 64 11.07 -0.08 8.69
C TYR A 64 11.98 0.79 7.81
N PHE A 65 12.69 0.15 6.88
CA PHE A 65 13.58 0.80 5.92
C PHE A 65 12.90 1.19 4.59
N LEU A 66 11.56 1.29 4.55
CA LEU A 66 10.83 1.73 3.37
C LEU A 66 11.36 3.05 2.78
N PRO A 67 11.77 4.06 3.58
CA PRO A 67 12.39 5.27 3.04
C PRO A 67 13.60 5.00 2.12
N PHE A 68 14.44 4.00 2.42
CA PHE A 68 15.59 3.64 1.60
C PHE A 68 15.16 3.15 0.22
N PHE A 69 14.22 2.22 0.17
CA PHE A 69 13.72 1.67 -1.10
C PHE A 69 13.04 2.73 -1.96
N LEU A 70 12.28 3.63 -1.32
CA LEU A 70 11.65 4.75 -2.00
C LEU A 70 12.66 5.79 -2.51
N ALA A 71 13.76 6.04 -1.80
CA ALA A 71 14.82 6.89 -2.31
C ALA A 71 15.48 6.32 -3.58
N VAL A 72 15.61 4.98 -3.67
CA VAL A 72 16.12 4.31 -4.88
C VAL A 72 15.13 4.43 -6.05
N THR A 73 13.84 4.20 -5.82
CA THR A 73 12.85 4.28 -6.91
C THR A 73 12.62 5.73 -7.33
N ALA A 74 12.57 6.67 -6.39
CA ALA A 74 12.45 8.11 -6.64
C ALA A 74 13.66 8.65 -7.42
N SER A 75 14.88 8.25 -7.08
CA SER A 75 16.08 8.73 -7.78
C SER A 75 16.11 8.29 -9.24
N LYS A 76 15.70 7.05 -9.52
CA LYS A 76 15.54 6.57 -10.90
C LYS A 76 14.45 7.33 -11.66
N GLN A 77 13.34 7.62 -11.01
CA GLN A 77 12.20 8.28 -11.64
C GLN A 77 12.44 9.77 -11.91
N TRP A 78 13.08 10.49 -10.97
CA TRP A 78 13.40 11.92 -11.09
C TRP A 78 14.83 12.19 -11.56
N LYS A 79 15.59 11.14 -11.88
CA LYS A 79 16.96 11.20 -12.43
C LYS A 79 17.92 11.98 -11.54
N THR A 80 17.84 11.79 -10.23
CA THR A 80 18.79 12.33 -9.25
C THR A 80 19.92 11.34 -8.99
N ASP A 81 21.01 11.79 -8.38
CA ASP A 81 22.09 10.91 -7.97
C ASP A 81 21.60 9.90 -6.92
N LEU A 82 21.84 8.61 -7.20
CA LEU A 82 21.38 7.51 -6.37
C LEU A 82 21.98 7.55 -4.96
N PHE A 83 23.27 7.82 -4.85
CA PHE A 83 23.97 7.77 -3.57
C PHE A 83 23.62 9.00 -2.71
N ILE A 84 23.50 10.18 -3.30
CA ILE A 84 23.01 11.37 -2.58
C ILE A 84 21.57 11.13 -2.11
N SER A 85 20.72 10.55 -2.96
CA SER A 85 19.34 10.21 -2.61
C SER A 85 19.28 9.24 -1.43
N LEU A 86 20.21 8.27 -1.36
CA LEU A 86 20.32 7.31 -0.25
C LEU A 86 20.87 7.91 1.05
N LEU A 87 21.68 8.98 0.98
CA LEU A 87 22.16 9.67 2.19
C LEU A 87 21.04 10.34 2.98
N ILE A 88 19.93 10.70 2.32
CA ILE A 88 18.75 11.29 2.96
C ILE A 88 18.14 10.33 4.01
N PRO A 89 17.66 9.12 3.64
CA PRO A 89 17.12 8.18 4.62
C PRO A 89 18.18 7.65 5.60
N VAL A 90 19.47 7.63 5.23
CA VAL A 90 20.57 7.35 6.18
C VAL A 90 20.58 8.35 7.33
N ALA A 91 20.45 9.65 7.03
CA ALA A 91 20.40 10.68 8.06
C ALA A 91 19.09 10.60 8.87
N MET A 92 17.96 10.39 8.20
CA MET A 92 16.64 10.27 8.85
C MET A 92 16.57 9.11 9.85
N LEU A 93 17.25 7.99 9.54
CA LEU A 93 17.25 6.77 10.34
C LEU A 93 18.54 6.58 11.14
N TYR A 94 19.33 7.65 11.30
CA TYR A 94 20.52 7.60 12.13
C TYR A 94 20.12 7.37 13.60
N PRO A 95 20.69 6.37 14.31
CA PRO A 95 20.22 5.96 15.63
C PRO A 95 20.10 7.08 16.66
N ASP A 96 21.04 8.03 16.67
CA ASP A 96 20.98 9.15 17.62
C ASP A 96 19.85 10.13 17.28
N ILE A 97 19.57 10.34 15.98
CA ILE A 97 18.48 11.21 15.53
C ILE A 97 17.14 10.59 15.86
N THR A 98 16.95 9.30 15.55
CA THR A 98 15.71 8.58 15.87
C THR A 98 15.48 8.55 17.38
N ALA A 99 16.51 8.26 18.18
CA ALA A 99 16.42 8.28 19.63
C ALA A 99 16.05 9.65 20.20
N ILE A 100 16.50 10.76 19.62
CA ILE A 100 16.15 12.11 20.08
C ILE A 100 14.70 12.44 19.71
N LEU A 101 14.34 12.27 18.43
CA LEU A 101 13.07 12.73 17.88
C LEU A 101 11.88 11.87 18.33
N GLU A 102 12.06 10.55 18.48
CA GLU A 102 10.99 9.65 18.93
C GLU A 102 10.72 9.80 20.44
N ASN A 103 11.72 10.17 21.24
CA ASN A 103 11.55 10.47 22.67
C ASN A 103 11.00 11.88 22.93
N GLY A 104 10.61 12.62 21.89
CA GLY A 104 10.05 13.97 22.03
C GLY A 104 11.04 15.02 22.56
N LYS A 105 12.35 14.74 22.52
CA LYS A 105 13.37 15.70 22.95
C LYS A 105 13.52 16.79 21.90
N GLN A 106 13.68 18.04 22.36
CA GLN A 106 13.91 19.17 21.48
C GLN A 106 15.28 19.06 20.82
N LEU A 107 15.28 18.92 19.50
CA LEU A 107 16.46 19.08 18.66
C LEU A 107 16.36 20.45 17.96
N SER A 108 17.48 21.15 17.83
CA SER A 108 17.52 22.38 17.05
C SER A 108 18.65 22.35 16.04
N PHE A 109 18.43 23.01 14.90
CA PHE A 109 19.42 23.18 13.85
C PHE A 109 19.54 24.66 13.52
N ILE A 110 20.71 25.25 13.80
CA ILE A 110 20.97 26.70 13.62
C ILE A 110 19.89 27.55 14.33
N GLY A 111 19.53 27.17 15.56
CA GLY A 111 18.53 27.87 16.38
C GLY A 111 17.07 27.64 15.96
N LEU A 112 16.80 26.90 14.87
CA LEU A 112 15.45 26.51 14.48
C LEU A 112 15.07 25.17 15.13
N PRO A 113 13.90 25.07 15.78
CA PRO A 113 13.45 23.82 16.38
C PRO A 113 13.07 22.80 15.31
N ILE A 114 13.52 21.56 15.48
CA ILE A 114 13.07 20.40 14.71
C ILE A 114 11.95 19.74 15.51
N LEU A 115 10.80 19.55 14.88
CA LEU A 115 9.66 18.89 15.53
C LEU A 115 9.92 17.39 15.69
N PRO A 116 9.46 16.78 16.79
CA PRO A 116 9.42 15.33 16.94
C PRO A 116 8.74 14.67 15.74
N ALA A 117 9.38 13.65 15.18
CA ALA A 117 8.89 12.95 14.00
C ALA A 117 9.40 11.51 14.01
N ILE A 118 8.58 10.61 13.50
CA ILE A 118 8.95 9.22 13.25
C ILE A 118 9.27 9.08 11.77
N TYR A 119 10.51 8.69 11.47
CA TYR A 119 10.99 8.55 10.08
C TYR A 119 11.04 7.11 9.60
N HIS A 120 11.09 6.12 10.50
CA HIS A 120 10.98 4.73 10.11
C HIS A 120 9.60 4.48 9.49
N SER A 121 9.55 3.66 8.44
CA SER A 121 8.35 3.45 7.63
C SER A 121 7.75 4.70 6.96
N SER A 122 8.42 5.86 6.99
CA SER A 122 7.88 7.08 6.40
C SER A 122 7.98 7.10 4.87
N VAL A 123 6.96 7.67 4.22
CA VAL A 123 6.91 7.78 2.74
C VAL A 123 7.08 9.23 2.30
N ILE A 124 6.32 10.15 2.88
CA ILE A 124 6.20 11.52 2.37
C ILE A 124 7.51 12.31 2.50
N PRO A 125 8.19 12.35 3.67
CA PRO A 125 9.37 13.19 3.84
C PRO A 125 10.50 12.85 2.87
N VAL A 126 10.78 11.55 2.67
CA VAL A 126 11.85 11.10 1.75
C VAL A 126 11.55 11.44 0.29
N LEU A 127 10.29 11.32 -0.14
CA LEU A 127 9.90 11.67 -1.50
C LEU A 127 10.01 13.18 -1.75
N MET A 128 9.60 14.00 -0.78
CA MET A 128 9.81 15.45 -0.87
C MET A 128 11.29 15.81 -0.92
N ALA A 129 12.13 15.13 -0.13
CA ALA A 129 13.56 15.35 -0.08
C ALA A 129 14.28 14.99 -1.39
N VAL A 130 13.99 13.81 -1.97
CA VAL A 130 14.56 13.43 -3.27
C VAL A 130 14.00 14.32 -4.40
N GLY A 131 12.76 14.79 -4.27
CA GLY A 131 12.18 15.79 -5.19
C GLY A 131 12.93 17.13 -5.12
N LEU A 132 13.26 17.60 -3.92
CA LEU A 132 14.10 18.79 -3.73
C LEU A 132 15.51 18.56 -4.29
N LEU A 133 16.09 17.39 -4.08
CA LEU A 133 17.42 17.04 -4.58
C LEU A 133 17.53 17.27 -6.09
N HIS A 134 16.50 16.91 -6.87
CA HIS A 134 16.46 17.19 -8.30
C HIS A 134 16.70 18.66 -8.62
N PHE A 135 16.08 19.58 -7.89
CA PHE A 135 16.25 21.01 -8.11
C PHE A 135 17.59 21.55 -7.60
N VAL A 136 18.17 20.92 -6.57
CA VAL A 136 19.48 21.30 -6.02
C VAL A 136 20.63 20.80 -6.90
N GLU A 137 20.48 19.66 -7.56
CA GLU A 137 21.51 19.12 -8.44
C GLU A 137 21.72 19.96 -9.72
N ILE A 138 20.65 20.52 -10.29
CA ILE A 138 20.72 21.34 -11.51
C ILE A 138 21.73 22.50 -11.41
N PRO A 139 21.68 23.39 -10.39
CA PRO A 139 22.66 24.46 -10.25
C PRO A 139 24.05 23.92 -9.92
N CYS A 140 24.16 22.83 -9.13
CA CYS A 140 25.45 22.19 -8.86
C CYS A 140 26.11 21.70 -10.16
N ASP A 141 25.36 21.09 -11.07
CA ASP A 141 25.86 20.61 -12.35
C ASP A 141 26.21 21.76 -13.31
N LYS A 142 25.50 22.89 -13.20
CA LYS A 142 25.71 24.08 -14.03
C LYS A 142 26.88 24.95 -13.58
N TRP A 143 27.05 25.15 -12.28
CA TRP A 143 27.97 26.15 -11.73
C TRP A 143 29.28 25.58 -11.18
N ILE A 144 29.31 24.31 -10.76
CA ILE A 144 30.52 23.72 -10.18
C ILE A 144 31.47 23.27 -11.29
N PRO A 145 32.77 23.68 -11.27
CA PRO A 145 33.77 23.20 -12.21
C PRO A 145 33.95 21.68 -12.17
N ALA A 146 34.16 21.05 -13.33
CA ALA A 146 34.25 19.60 -13.46
C ALA A 146 35.34 18.95 -12.57
N SER A 147 36.43 19.67 -12.30
CA SER A 147 37.56 19.19 -11.49
C SER A 147 37.23 18.93 -10.02
N ILE A 148 36.24 19.64 -9.46
CA ILE A 148 35.85 19.53 -8.04
C ILE A 148 34.41 19.06 -7.84
N LYS A 149 33.65 18.89 -8.93
CA LYS A 149 32.22 18.55 -8.90
C LYS A 149 31.93 17.25 -8.17
N SER A 150 32.75 16.22 -8.36
CA SER A 150 32.59 14.91 -7.74
C SER A 150 32.58 14.96 -6.20
N PHE A 151 33.30 15.92 -5.60
CA PHE A 151 33.35 16.10 -4.15
C PHE A 151 32.34 17.14 -3.67
N LEU A 152 32.23 18.27 -4.38
CA LEU A 152 31.46 19.42 -3.90
C LEU A 152 29.94 19.26 -4.11
N LYS A 153 29.51 18.59 -5.18
CA LYS A 153 28.08 18.36 -5.45
C LYS A 153 27.42 17.56 -4.31
N PRO A 154 27.93 16.38 -3.90
CA PRO A 154 27.35 15.64 -2.77
C PRO A 154 27.26 16.45 -1.48
N ILE A 155 28.28 17.24 -1.17
CA ILE A 155 28.32 18.06 0.05
C ILE A 155 27.22 19.14 0.04
N ILE A 156 27.15 19.92 -1.04
CA ILE A 156 26.14 20.98 -1.17
C ILE A 156 24.74 20.39 -1.15
N CYS A 157 24.51 19.31 -1.89
CA CYS A 157 23.21 18.63 -1.90
C CYS A 157 22.83 18.15 -0.50
N CYS A 158 23.73 17.51 0.23
CA CYS A 158 23.45 17.03 1.59
C CYS A 158 23.20 18.19 2.57
N LEU A 159 24.01 19.25 2.53
CA LEU A 159 23.89 20.41 3.42
C LEU A 159 22.59 21.19 3.21
N ILE A 160 21.97 21.10 2.02
CA ILE A 160 20.69 21.74 1.75
C ILE A 160 19.55 20.76 2.04
N VAL A 161 19.57 19.59 1.42
CA VAL A 161 18.43 18.67 1.40
C VAL A 161 18.19 18.03 2.76
N ILE A 162 19.24 17.61 3.48
CA ILE A 162 19.08 16.91 4.77
C ILE A 162 18.50 17.85 5.84
N PRO A 163 19.02 19.08 6.07
CA PRO A 163 18.40 20.02 6.99
C PRO A 163 16.97 20.41 6.58
N CYS A 164 16.71 20.65 5.28
CA CYS A 164 15.34 20.88 4.80
C CYS A 164 14.41 19.70 5.09
N THR A 165 14.93 18.47 5.05
CA THR A 165 14.15 17.28 5.37
C THR A 165 13.68 17.31 6.81
N PHE A 166 14.55 17.62 7.77
CA PHE A 166 14.18 17.70 9.18
C PHE A 166 13.33 18.93 9.54
N LEU A 167 13.66 20.09 8.98
CA LEU A 167 13.01 21.36 9.32
C LEU A 167 11.65 21.56 8.64
N LEU A 168 11.50 21.04 7.40
CA LEU A 168 10.32 21.28 6.58
C LEU A 168 9.59 19.97 6.26
N PHE A 169 10.28 19.00 5.67
CA PHE A 169 9.59 17.82 5.09
C PHE A 169 9.11 16.82 6.14
N GLY A 170 9.78 16.73 7.29
CA GLY A 170 9.30 15.98 8.45
C GLY A 170 7.96 16.52 8.96
N PRO A 171 7.89 17.79 9.39
CA PRO A 171 6.65 18.45 9.79
C PRO A 171 5.54 18.38 8.73
N ILE A 172 5.86 18.69 7.47
CA ILE A 172 4.90 18.64 6.38
C ILE A 172 4.41 17.20 6.16
N GLY A 173 5.30 16.22 6.20
CA GLY A 173 4.93 14.80 6.11
C GLY A 173 4.00 14.38 7.23
N GLY A 174 4.26 14.83 8.46
CA GLY A 174 3.38 14.61 9.61
C GLY A 174 2.01 15.26 9.45
N TRP A 175 1.95 16.52 9.00
CA TRP A 175 0.69 17.23 8.76
C TRP A 175 -0.12 16.61 7.62
N ILE A 176 0.53 16.25 6.52
CA ILE A 176 -0.13 15.56 5.41
C ILE A 176 -0.63 14.19 5.89
N GLY A 177 0.18 13.46 6.67
CA GLY A 177 -0.23 12.21 7.30
C GLY A 177 -1.49 12.38 8.14
N ASN A 178 -1.49 13.34 9.08
CA ASN A 178 -2.62 13.65 9.96
C ASN A 178 -3.86 14.15 9.21
N ALA A 179 -3.67 14.91 8.12
CA ALA A 179 -4.78 15.36 7.29
C ALA A 179 -5.39 14.19 6.51
N LEU A 180 -4.56 13.30 5.96
CA LEU A 180 -5.01 12.12 5.23
C LEU A 180 -5.74 11.14 6.15
N THR A 181 -5.22 10.88 7.35
CA THR A 181 -5.90 10.06 8.37
C THR A 181 -7.20 10.73 8.83
N GLY A 182 -7.17 12.04 9.09
CA GLY A 182 -8.33 12.82 9.50
C GLY A 182 -9.50 12.75 8.51
N VAL A 183 -9.24 12.74 7.20
CA VAL A 183 -10.29 12.59 6.17
C VAL A 183 -11.01 11.25 6.31
N PHE A 184 -10.27 10.17 6.52
CA PHE A 184 -10.86 8.85 6.74
C PHE A 184 -11.53 8.74 8.10
N ASP A 185 -10.94 9.35 9.14
CA ASP A 185 -11.49 9.37 10.49
C ASP A 185 -12.83 10.11 10.57
N VAL A 186 -13.04 11.18 9.80
CA VAL A 186 -14.36 11.85 9.75
C VAL A 186 -15.44 10.89 9.26
N LEU A 187 -15.19 10.19 8.15
CA LEU A 187 -16.15 9.24 7.59
C LEU A 187 -16.33 8.01 8.50
N TYR A 188 -15.22 7.51 9.06
CA TYR A 188 -15.21 6.34 9.92
C TYR A 188 -15.85 6.61 11.29
N ASN A 189 -15.58 7.75 11.91
CA ASN A 189 -16.21 8.13 13.19
C ASN A 189 -17.69 8.48 13.03
N TRP A 190 -18.10 9.00 11.86
CA TRP A 190 -19.51 9.19 11.57
C TRP A 190 -20.25 7.85 11.47
N ASN A 191 -19.78 6.95 10.60
CA ASN A 191 -20.32 5.60 10.51
C ASN A 191 -19.30 4.61 9.92
N PRO A 192 -18.70 3.74 10.75
CA PRO A 192 -17.71 2.75 10.29
C PRO A 192 -18.24 1.80 9.22
N VAL A 193 -19.54 1.46 9.26
CA VAL A 193 -20.19 0.56 8.31
C VAL A 193 -20.27 1.21 6.93
N VAL A 194 -20.65 2.49 6.88
CA VAL A 194 -20.73 3.24 5.61
C VAL A 194 -19.34 3.49 5.05
N ALA A 195 -18.38 3.85 5.89
CA ALA A 195 -16.98 4.01 5.49
C ALA A 195 -16.42 2.71 4.88
N GLY A 196 -16.65 1.58 5.55
CA GLY A 196 -16.27 0.27 5.07
C GLY A 196 -16.95 -0.12 3.76
N ALA A 197 -18.26 0.12 3.64
CA ALA A 197 -19.01 -0.16 2.42
C ALA A 197 -18.49 0.64 1.22
N PHE A 198 -18.24 1.93 1.43
CA PHE A 198 -17.72 2.81 0.40
C PHE A 198 -16.33 2.39 -0.05
N MET A 199 -15.41 2.16 0.89
CA MET A 199 -14.03 1.76 0.58
C MET A 199 -13.98 0.40 -0.11
N GLY A 200 -14.76 -0.57 0.39
CA GLY A 200 -14.87 -1.90 -0.21
C GLY A 200 -15.45 -1.88 -1.63
N PHE A 201 -16.35 -0.95 -1.93
CA PHE A 201 -16.89 -0.77 -3.29
C PHE A 201 -15.90 -0.11 -4.26
N VAL A 202 -15.26 0.98 -3.82
CA VAL A 202 -14.50 1.88 -4.70
C VAL A 202 -13.08 1.37 -4.96
N ILE A 203 -12.52 0.53 -4.09
CA ILE A 203 -11.14 0.05 -4.22
C ILE A 203 -10.89 -0.66 -5.55
N GLN A 204 -11.82 -1.49 -6.05
CA GLN A 204 -11.60 -2.23 -7.29
C GLN A 204 -11.50 -1.30 -8.52
N PRO A 205 -12.42 -0.33 -8.73
CA PRO A 205 -12.23 0.74 -9.70
C PRO A 205 -10.93 1.53 -9.52
N MET A 206 -10.52 1.81 -8.27
CA MET A 206 -9.24 2.48 -8.00
C MET A 206 -8.05 1.66 -8.50
N VAL A 207 -8.09 0.34 -8.35
CA VAL A 207 -7.03 -0.57 -8.84
C VAL A 207 -6.88 -0.49 -10.35
N VAL A 208 -8.00 -0.41 -11.10
CA VAL A 208 -7.99 -0.29 -12.56
C VAL A 208 -7.26 0.98 -13.03
N VAL A 209 -7.39 2.08 -12.27
CA VAL A 209 -6.77 3.37 -12.63
C VAL A 209 -5.44 3.64 -11.90
N GLY A 210 -4.95 2.70 -11.09
CA GLY A 210 -3.69 2.84 -10.35
C GLY A 210 -3.77 3.72 -9.09
N ALA A 211 -4.97 4.17 -8.71
CA ALA A 211 -5.17 5.08 -7.59
C ALA A 211 -5.02 4.40 -6.21
N GLN A 212 -5.11 3.08 -6.12
CA GLN A 212 -4.90 2.32 -4.88
C GLN A 212 -3.52 2.55 -4.26
N TRP A 213 -2.51 2.87 -5.08
CA TRP A 213 -1.16 3.15 -4.60
C TRP A 213 -1.06 4.42 -3.76
N SER A 214 -2.06 5.29 -3.83
CA SER A 214 -2.18 6.43 -2.90
C SER A 214 -2.60 6.02 -1.49
N ILE A 215 -3.21 4.84 -1.31
CA ILE A 215 -3.68 4.35 0.00
C ILE A 215 -2.53 3.80 0.83
N VAL A 216 -1.54 3.15 0.20
CA VAL A 216 -0.41 2.53 0.92
C VAL A 216 0.32 3.54 1.82
N PRO A 217 0.73 4.73 1.34
CA PRO A 217 1.32 5.76 2.21
C PRO A 217 0.38 6.23 3.32
N VAL A 218 -0.93 6.30 3.07
CA VAL A 218 -1.93 6.73 4.06
C VAL A 218 -2.02 5.71 5.20
N SER A 219 -2.15 4.43 4.87
CA SER A 219 -2.23 3.35 5.87
C SER A 219 -0.96 3.24 6.71
N ILE A 220 0.21 3.39 6.08
CA ILE A 220 1.48 3.38 6.82
C ILE A 220 1.59 4.61 7.72
N ALA A 221 1.22 5.80 7.21
CA ALA A 221 1.19 7.02 8.02
C ALA A 221 0.19 6.93 9.19
N ALA A 222 -0.95 6.26 9.01
CA ALA A 222 -1.92 6.00 10.07
C ALA A 222 -1.28 5.19 11.21
N ILE A 223 -0.65 4.05 10.89
CA ILE A 223 0.02 3.21 11.89
C ILE A 223 1.10 4.00 12.64
N THR A 224 1.90 4.79 11.94
CA THR A 224 2.97 5.57 12.57
C THR A 224 2.45 6.72 13.45
N SER A 225 1.35 7.37 13.06
CA SER A 225 0.82 8.56 13.76
C SER A 225 -0.16 8.21 14.89
N THR A 226 -1.03 7.22 14.70
CA THR A 226 -2.10 6.85 15.64
C THR A 226 -1.93 5.44 16.24
N GLY A 227 -0.90 4.69 15.81
CA GLY A 227 -0.64 3.32 16.25
C GLY A 227 -1.47 2.25 15.54
N HIS A 228 -2.39 2.63 14.65
CA HIS A 228 -3.26 1.70 13.95
C HIS A 228 -3.76 2.22 12.59
N ASP A 229 -4.08 1.31 11.68
CA ASP A 229 -4.77 1.58 10.42
C ASP A 229 -6.17 0.96 10.43
N VAL A 230 -7.16 1.74 10.01
CA VAL A 230 -8.54 1.30 9.79
C VAL A 230 -8.80 0.96 8.32
N ILE A 231 -7.97 1.43 7.38
CA ILE A 231 -8.26 1.34 5.95
C ILE A 231 -8.02 -0.09 5.43
N MET A 232 -6.83 -0.65 5.62
CA MET A 232 -6.47 -1.97 5.09
C MET A 232 -7.44 -3.09 5.52
N PRO A 233 -7.89 -3.17 6.80
CA PRO A 233 -8.90 -4.14 7.20
C PRO A 233 -10.20 -4.07 6.39
N LEU A 234 -10.66 -2.86 6.03
CA LEU A 234 -11.91 -2.66 5.29
C LEU A 234 -11.84 -3.13 3.84
N LEU A 235 -10.62 -3.17 3.27
CA LEU A 235 -10.41 -3.55 1.87
C LEU A 235 -10.44 -5.07 1.64
N CYS A 236 -10.35 -5.87 2.71
CA CYS A 236 -10.23 -7.32 2.61
C CYS A 236 -11.43 -7.97 1.90
N GLY A 237 -12.66 -7.53 2.22
CA GLY A 237 -13.87 -8.02 1.57
C GLY A 237 -13.85 -7.86 0.04
N ALA A 238 -13.20 -6.81 -0.47
CA ALA A 238 -13.10 -6.58 -1.92
C ALA A 238 -12.14 -7.56 -2.61
N VAL A 239 -11.04 -7.94 -1.95
CA VAL A 239 -10.09 -8.97 -2.45
C VAL A 239 -10.82 -10.30 -2.61
N TYR A 240 -11.59 -10.70 -1.60
CA TYR A 240 -12.38 -11.94 -1.66
C TYR A 240 -13.60 -11.84 -2.56
N GLY A 241 -14.12 -10.62 -2.80
CA GLY A 241 -15.09 -10.34 -3.84
C GLY A 241 -14.58 -10.69 -5.25
N GLN A 242 -13.32 -10.41 -5.55
CA GLN A 242 -12.68 -10.84 -6.80
C GLN A 242 -12.49 -12.36 -6.83
N CYS A 243 -12.04 -12.95 -5.71
CA CYS A 243 -11.87 -14.39 -5.56
C CYS A 243 -13.16 -15.16 -5.89
N GLY A 244 -14.28 -14.80 -5.26
CA GLY A 244 -15.57 -15.45 -5.44
C GLY A 244 -16.16 -15.23 -6.83
N THR A 245 -16.00 -14.03 -7.40
CA THR A 245 -16.42 -13.72 -8.78
C THR A 245 -15.68 -14.59 -9.79
N CYS A 246 -14.35 -14.69 -9.69
CA CYS A 246 -13.54 -15.49 -10.61
C CYS A 246 -13.86 -16.98 -10.49
N LEU A 247 -14.10 -17.50 -9.28
CA LEU A 247 -14.49 -18.89 -9.10
C LEU A 247 -15.87 -19.16 -9.70
N ALA A 248 -16.85 -18.27 -9.49
CA ALA A 248 -18.17 -18.41 -10.08
C ALA A 248 -18.10 -18.44 -11.62
N LEU A 249 -17.32 -17.53 -12.23
CA LEU A 249 -17.11 -17.54 -13.68
C LEU A 249 -16.42 -18.81 -14.15
N ALA A 250 -15.39 -19.30 -13.45
CA ALA A 250 -14.74 -20.57 -13.78
C ALA A 250 -15.72 -21.76 -13.78
N LEU A 251 -16.73 -21.76 -12.91
CA LEU A 251 -17.76 -22.80 -12.88
C LEU A 251 -18.86 -22.62 -13.94
N ILE A 252 -19.05 -21.40 -14.44
CA ILE A 252 -20.03 -21.09 -15.49
C ILE A 252 -19.46 -21.37 -16.89
N THR A 253 -18.18 -21.07 -17.10
CA THR A 253 -17.49 -21.15 -18.39
C THR A 253 -17.27 -22.61 -18.81
N LYS A 254 -17.57 -22.90 -20.08
CA LYS A 254 -17.47 -24.25 -20.67
C LYS A 254 -16.08 -24.53 -21.26
N GLU A 255 -15.46 -23.53 -21.86
CA GLU A 255 -14.16 -23.66 -22.50
C GLU A 255 -13.08 -23.94 -21.44
N LYS A 256 -12.29 -24.99 -21.64
CA LYS A 256 -11.40 -25.55 -20.62
C LYS A 256 -10.21 -24.63 -20.33
N SER A 257 -9.68 -23.96 -21.35
CA SER A 257 -8.54 -23.05 -21.19
C SER A 257 -8.94 -21.80 -20.40
N GLU A 258 -10.06 -21.17 -20.72
CA GLU A 258 -10.59 -19.98 -20.07
C GLU A 258 -11.02 -20.27 -18.63
N ARG A 259 -11.67 -21.43 -18.41
CA ARG A 259 -11.98 -21.92 -17.06
C ARG A 259 -10.73 -22.08 -16.20
N SER A 260 -9.64 -22.62 -16.76
CA SER A 260 -8.37 -22.78 -16.04
C SER A 260 -7.78 -21.43 -15.62
N VAL A 261 -7.81 -20.44 -16.53
CA VAL A 261 -7.36 -19.07 -16.24
C VAL A 261 -8.16 -18.43 -15.10
N MET A 262 -9.49 -18.51 -15.15
CA MET A 262 -10.35 -17.93 -14.11
C MET A 262 -10.16 -18.62 -12.75
N PHE A 263 -9.97 -19.95 -12.74
CA PHE A 263 -9.69 -20.70 -11.52
C PHE A 263 -8.35 -20.29 -10.89
N GLN A 264 -7.29 -20.20 -11.70
CA GLN A 264 -5.98 -19.75 -11.23
C GLN A 264 -6.02 -18.31 -10.72
N ALA A 265 -6.77 -17.44 -11.40
CA ALA A 265 -6.98 -16.07 -10.96
C ALA A 265 -7.72 -15.98 -9.62
N SER A 266 -8.71 -16.85 -9.39
CA SER A 266 -9.39 -16.97 -8.08
C SER A 266 -8.41 -17.40 -6.98
N LEU A 267 -7.58 -18.42 -7.24
CA LEU A 267 -6.57 -18.88 -6.28
C LEU A 267 -5.52 -17.80 -5.97
N SER A 268 -5.06 -17.07 -6.98
CA SER A 268 -4.19 -15.90 -6.84
C SER A 268 -4.79 -14.84 -5.91
N CYS A 269 -6.08 -14.52 -6.09
CA CYS A 269 -6.81 -13.60 -5.22
C CYS A 269 -6.88 -14.07 -3.78
N ALA A 270 -7.11 -15.36 -3.53
CA ALA A 270 -7.12 -15.91 -2.17
C ALA A 270 -5.77 -15.71 -1.45
N LEU A 271 -4.68 -15.69 -2.22
CA LEU A 271 -3.32 -15.42 -1.74
C LEU A 271 -2.97 -13.92 -1.70
N GLY A 272 -3.91 -13.03 -2.04
CA GLY A 272 -3.75 -11.57 -1.95
C GLY A 272 -3.27 -10.90 -3.23
N VAL A 273 -3.05 -11.64 -4.31
CA VAL A 273 -2.63 -11.11 -5.60
C VAL A 273 -3.86 -10.98 -6.51
N THR A 274 -4.33 -9.75 -6.71
CA THR A 274 -5.62 -9.46 -7.35
C THR A 274 -5.52 -9.13 -8.84
N GLU A 275 -4.33 -8.81 -9.33
CA GLU A 275 -4.07 -8.36 -10.70
C GLU A 275 -4.51 -9.39 -11.75
N PRO A 276 -4.22 -10.70 -11.61
CA PRO A 276 -4.69 -11.70 -12.57
C PRO A 276 -6.22 -11.80 -12.64
N ALA A 277 -6.92 -11.63 -11.52
CA ALA A 277 -8.37 -11.65 -11.48
C ALA A 277 -8.98 -10.37 -12.05
N LEU A 278 -8.46 -9.22 -11.65
CA LEU A 278 -8.99 -7.94 -12.07
C LEU A 278 -8.80 -7.74 -13.58
N PHE A 279 -7.54 -7.78 -14.04
CA PHE A 279 -7.23 -7.50 -15.44
C PHE A 279 -7.48 -8.70 -16.36
N GLY A 280 -7.28 -9.92 -15.87
CA GLY A 280 -7.48 -11.13 -16.66
C GLY A 280 -8.95 -11.56 -16.78
N VAL A 281 -9.82 -11.16 -15.85
CA VAL A 281 -11.20 -11.69 -15.79
C VAL A 281 -12.26 -10.59 -15.69
N THR A 282 -12.23 -9.76 -14.64
CA THR A 282 -13.40 -8.95 -14.26
C THR A 282 -13.48 -7.60 -14.97
N VAL A 283 -12.37 -6.94 -15.31
CA VAL A 283 -12.36 -5.67 -16.07
C VAL A 283 -13.00 -5.83 -17.45
N ALA A 284 -12.73 -6.94 -18.12
CA ALA A 284 -13.35 -7.26 -19.41
C ALA A 284 -14.87 -7.58 -19.29
N ARG A 285 -15.39 -7.73 -18.07
CA ARG A 285 -16.75 -8.15 -17.76
C ARG A 285 -17.38 -7.21 -16.73
N PRO A 286 -17.96 -6.06 -17.15
CA PRO A 286 -18.44 -5.03 -16.23
C PRO A 286 -19.40 -5.54 -15.16
N ARG A 287 -20.27 -6.51 -15.48
CA ARG A 287 -21.18 -7.13 -14.50
C ARG A 287 -20.45 -7.96 -13.45
N ALA A 288 -19.41 -8.68 -13.84
CA ALA A 288 -18.56 -9.42 -12.92
C ALA A 288 -17.79 -8.46 -12.01
N MET A 289 -17.23 -7.38 -12.57
CA MET A 289 -16.58 -6.34 -11.78
C MET A 289 -17.54 -5.71 -10.77
N LEU A 290 -18.78 -5.40 -11.17
CA LEU A 290 -19.78 -4.84 -10.28
C LEU A 290 -20.18 -5.81 -9.16
N SER A 291 -20.31 -7.12 -9.45
CA SER A 291 -20.53 -8.15 -8.43
C SER A 291 -19.41 -8.18 -7.39
N ALA A 292 -18.15 -8.08 -7.84
CA ALA A 292 -16.99 -8.01 -6.94
C ALA A 292 -17.00 -6.72 -6.08
N CYS A 293 -17.33 -5.56 -6.68
CA CYS A 293 -17.44 -4.29 -5.96
C CYS A 293 -18.55 -4.32 -4.90
N PHE A 294 -19.72 -4.87 -5.25
CA PHE A 294 -20.84 -5.01 -4.32
C PHE A 294 -20.49 -5.92 -3.14
N ALA A 295 -19.84 -7.04 -3.41
CA ALA A 295 -19.36 -7.92 -2.36
C ALA A 295 -18.27 -7.27 -1.49
N GLY A 296 -17.40 -6.47 -2.10
CA GLY A 296 -16.45 -5.62 -1.40
C GLY A 296 -17.14 -4.64 -0.46
N ALA A 297 -18.23 -4.01 -0.89
CA ALA A 297 -19.03 -3.14 -0.04
C ALA A 297 -19.62 -3.89 1.16
N VAL A 298 -20.17 -5.09 0.94
CA VAL A 298 -20.73 -5.89 2.04
C VAL A 298 -19.64 -6.34 3.02
N GLY A 299 -18.51 -6.86 2.52
CA GLY A 299 -17.40 -7.28 3.38
C GLY A 299 -16.77 -6.10 4.12
N GLY A 300 -16.56 -4.98 3.45
CA GLY A 300 -16.06 -3.75 4.07
C GLY A 300 -17.01 -3.21 5.14
N ALA A 301 -18.33 -3.25 4.90
CA ALA A 301 -19.34 -2.87 5.88
C ALA A 301 -19.28 -3.74 7.15
N ILE A 302 -19.07 -5.05 7.00
CA ILE A 302 -18.93 -6.00 8.11
C ILE A 302 -17.65 -5.71 8.91
N ALA A 303 -16.52 -5.53 8.24
CA ALA A 303 -15.27 -5.16 8.90
C ALA A 303 -15.40 -3.79 9.62
N GLY A 304 -16.09 -2.84 9.01
CA GLY A 304 -16.42 -1.54 9.59
C GLY A 304 -17.30 -1.66 10.83
N PHE A 305 -18.34 -2.50 10.79
CA PHE A 305 -19.21 -2.76 11.95
C PHE A 305 -18.43 -3.22 13.17
N GLY A 306 -17.45 -4.11 12.99
CA GLY A 306 -16.59 -4.55 14.09
C GLY A 306 -15.52 -3.54 14.51
N ARG A 307 -15.44 -2.40 13.82
CA ARG A 307 -14.36 -1.42 13.93
C ARG A 307 -12.98 -2.08 13.80
N ALA A 308 -12.82 -2.88 12.73
CA ALA A 308 -11.59 -3.61 12.48
C ALA A 308 -10.39 -2.66 12.29
N GLN A 309 -9.30 -2.96 12.98
CA GLN A 309 -8.05 -2.18 12.97
C GLN A 309 -6.83 -3.12 12.92
N CYS A 310 -5.70 -2.63 12.40
CA CYS A 310 -4.43 -3.33 12.48
C CYS A 310 -3.29 -2.40 12.91
N SER A 311 -2.38 -2.91 13.74
CA SER A 311 -1.18 -2.17 14.19
C SER A 311 0.05 -2.42 13.32
N THR A 312 -0.10 -3.25 12.29
CA THR A 312 0.95 -3.51 11.30
C THR A 312 0.37 -3.37 9.91
N PHE A 313 1.18 -2.85 9.00
CA PHE A 313 0.83 -2.84 7.59
C PHE A 313 1.00 -4.25 7.01
N ALA A 314 0.02 -4.68 6.23
CA ALA A 314 0.09 -5.86 5.39
C ALA A 314 -0.91 -5.70 4.24
N PHE A 315 -0.62 -6.27 3.08
CA PHE A 315 -1.63 -6.39 2.03
C PHE A 315 -2.69 -7.43 2.42
N PRO A 316 -3.99 -7.19 2.22
CA PRO A 316 -5.03 -8.16 2.60
C PRO A 316 -4.94 -9.47 1.81
N SER A 317 -4.83 -10.59 2.52
CA SER A 317 -4.85 -11.95 1.98
C SER A 317 -5.21 -12.98 3.06
N LEU A 318 -5.39 -14.24 2.68
CA LEU A 318 -5.68 -15.29 3.67
C LEU A 318 -4.50 -15.48 4.63
N VAL A 319 -3.29 -15.43 4.07
CA VAL A 319 -2.04 -15.64 4.81
C VAL A 319 -1.73 -14.44 5.71
N THR A 320 -2.06 -13.23 5.25
CA THR A 320 -1.80 -12.00 6.02
C THR A 320 -2.93 -11.61 6.96
N SER A 321 -4.05 -12.35 6.95
CA SER A 321 -5.20 -12.10 7.83
C SER A 321 -4.80 -11.89 9.29
N VAL A 322 -3.83 -12.66 9.78
CA VAL A 322 -3.25 -12.58 11.12
C VAL A 322 -2.50 -11.30 11.45
N ALA A 323 -1.97 -10.59 10.44
CA ALA A 323 -1.39 -9.26 10.64
C ALA A 323 -2.48 -8.23 11.03
N PHE A 324 -3.75 -8.56 10.78
CA PHE A 324 -4.91 -7.77 11.20
C PHE A 324 -5.48 -8.24 12.54
N ALA A 325 -4.78 -9.11 13.27
CA ALA A 325 -5.18 -9.50 14.62
C ALA A 325 -5.14 -8.28 15.55
N GLY A 326 -6.32 -7.87 16.01
CA GLY A 326 -6.51 -6.65 16.78
C GLY A 326 -7.99 -6.40 17.09
N PRO A 327 -8.36 -5.18 17.51
CA PRO A 327 -9.74 -4.78 17.67
C PRO A 327 -10.56 -5.05 16.40
N GLY A 328 -11.75 -5.63 16.56
CA GLY A 328 -12.64 -5.95 15.45
C GLY A 328 -12.22 -7.13 14.57
N PHE A 329 -11.17 -7.88 14.95
CA PHE A 329 -10.64 -9.00 14.16
C PHE A 329 -11.67 -10.09 13.83
N ALA A 330 -12.60 -10.38 14.74
CA ALA A 330 -13.68 -11.35 14.48
C ALA A 330 -14.56 -10.93 13.29
N MET A 331 -14.96 -9.66 13.22
CA MET A 331 -15.75 -9.16 12.10
C MET A 331 -14.91 -9.04 10.82
N PHE A 332 -13.63 -8.70 10.94
CA PHE A 332 -12.70 -8.81 9.82
C PHE A 332 -12.65 -10.24 9.26
N LEU A 333 -12.52 -11.27 10.11
CA LEU A 333 -12.54 -12.66 9.67
C LEU A 333 -13.88 -13.06 9.03
N LEU A 334 -15.00 -12.49 9.47
CA LEU A 334 -16.30 -12.67 8.84
C LEU A 334 -16.43 -11.94 7.50
N SER A 335 -15.72 -10.83 7.29
CA SER A 335 -15.72 -10.08 6.02
C SER A 335 -15.16 -10.90 4.84
N ILE A 336 -14.23 -11.82 5.13
CA ILE A 336 -13.56 -12.67 4.14
C ILE A 336 -14.55 -13.65 3.46
N PRO A 337 -15.18 -14.60 4.18
CA PRO A 337 -16.10 -15.54 3.59
C PRO A 337 -17.37 -14.84 3.08
N THR A 338 -17.80 -13.73 3.68
CA THR A 338 -18.98 -13.00 3.19
C THR A 338 -18.71 -12.29 1.87
N GLY A 339 -17.57 -11.60 1.71
CA GLY A 339 -17.16 -11.03 0.42
C GLY A 339 -17.02 -12.09 -0.68
N PHE A 340 -16.46 -13.25 -0.34
CA PHE A 340 -16.39 -14.39 -1.25
C PHE A 340 -17.78 -14.91 -1.64
N LEU A 341 -18.63 -15.23 -0.66
CA LEU A 341 -19.93 -15.86 -0.90
C LEU A 341 -20.90 -14.91 -1.61
N VAL A 342 -20.94 -13.63 -1.24
CA VAL A 342 -21.80 -12.63 -1.88
C VAL A 342 -21.44 -12.48 -3.35
N SER A 343 -20.16 -12.29 -3.66
CA SER A 343 -19.72 -12.15 -5.06
C SER A 343 -19.97 -13.43 -5.87
N PHE A 344 -19.69 -14.59 -5.28
CA PHE A 344 -19.92 -15.89 -5.90
C PHE A 344 -21.40 -16.07 -6.26
N VAL A 345 -22.30 -15.87 -5.28
CA VAL A 345 -23.75 -16.05 -5.48
C VAL A 345 -24.29 -15.03 -6.49
N VAL A 346 -23.96 -13.74 -6.34
CA VAL A 346 -24.45 -12.70 -7.27
C VAL A 346 -23.98 -12.98 -8.70
N THR A 347 -22.73 -13.41 -8.88
CA THR A 347 -22.20 -13.77 -10.20
C THR A 347 -22.84 -15.05 -10.74
N PHE A 348 -23.05 -16.06 -9.89
CA PHE A 348 -23.66 -17.32 -10.28
C PHE A 348 -25.15 -17.18 -10.66
N LEU A 349 -25.90 -16.32 -9.98
CA LEU A 349 -27.28 -15.99 -10.35
C LEU A 349 -27.34 -15.35 -11.75
N GLN A 350 -26.30 -14.63 -12.14
CA GLN A 350 -26.18 -14.04 -13.48
C GLN A 350 -25.65 -15.04 -14.53
N ARG A 351 -25.51 -16.33 -14.23
CA ARG A 351 -24.94 -17.35 -15.15
C ARG A 351 -25.54 -17.34 -16.56
N ARG A 352 -26.86 -17.15 -16.70
CA ARG A 352 -27.54 -17.14 -18.01
C ARG A 352 -27.03 -16.01 -18.91
N TYR A 353 -26.68 -14.87 -18.31
CA TYR A 353 -26.12 -13.74 -19.04
C TYR A 353 -24.70 -14.06 -19.53
N PHE A 354 -23.85 -14.58 -18.65
CA PHE A 354 -22.47 -14.93 -19.01
C PHE A 354 -22.42 -16.06 -20.04
N GLN A 355 -23.26 -17.08 -19.92
CA GLN A 355 -23.36 -18.17 -20.92
C GLN A 355 -23.81 -17.67 -22.30
N ARG A 356 -24.72 -16.69 -22.35
CA ARG A 356 -25.14 -16.08 -23.63
C ARG A 356 -24.00 -15.30 -24.27
N ALA A 357 -23.25 -14.55 -23.48
CA ALA A 357 -22.09 -13.78 -23.95
C ALA A 357 -20.93 -14.67 -24.43
N ASP A 358 -20.71 -15.82 -23.80
CA ASP A 358 -19.72 -16.80 -24.28
C ASP A 358 -20.17 -17.44 -25.59
N ASN A 359 -21.44 -17.87 -25.68
CA ASN A 359 -21.98 -18.47 -26.90
C ASN A 359 -21.96 -17.50 -28.11
N SER A 360 -22.15 -16.19 -27.90
CA SER A 360 -22.06 -15.21 -29.00
C SER A 360 -20.64 -15.07 -29.53
N LYS A 361 -19.62 -15.18 -28.67
CA LYS A 361 -18.21 -15.15 -29.11
C LYS A 361 -17.83 -16.37 -29.93
N THR A 362 -18.34 -17.55 -29.57
CA THR A 362 -18.11 -18.79 -30.34
C THR A 362 -18.86 -18.80 -31.67
N ALA A 363 -19.93 -18.01 -31.82
CA ALA A 363 -20.70 -17.92 -33.07
C ALA A 363 -20.08 -16.92 -34.09
N GLU A 364 -19.19 -16.03 -33.65
CA GLU A 364 -18.47 -15.05 -34.49
C GLU A 364 -17.07 -15.53 -34.92
N GLN A 365 -16.61 -16.68 -34.41
CA GLN A 365 -15.39 -17.39 -34.82
C GLN A 365 -15.74 -18.57 -35.71
#